data_AF-A0A7C0UIF3-F1
#
_entry.id   AF-A0A7C0UIF3-F1
#
_cell.length_a   1.000
_cell.length_b   1.000
_cell.length_c   1.000
_cell.angle_alpha   90.00
_cell.angle_beta   90.00
_cell.angle_gamma   90.00
#
_symmetry.space_group_name_H-M   'P 1'
#
loop_
_entity.id
_entity.type
_entity.pdbx_description
1 polymer ?
#
loop_
_entity_poly.entity_id
_entity_poly.type
_entity_poly.pdbx_seq_one_letter_code
_entity_poly.pdbx_strand_id
1 'polypeptide(L)'
;MEKTKLYERLPSYSGVTFQGFEDIILESREKVRMKLETFIEYCEKDAKRPMVAAIIGEWGEGKTAAFELYIAPRAKKSGNSAFIIVASSLSNVYESELYSRFLQKTNSSALRLLVAILLCVQEKYKAMSFPSITNFSTLSDYVSSVMQSIFGDKRRTVFVFIDEF
;
A
#
# COMPACT_ATOMS: atom_id res chain seq x y z
N MET A 1 -25.50 -50.83 -10.49
CA MET A 1 -26.31 -49.96 -9.61
C MET A 1 -25.52 -48.65 -9.46
N GLU A 2 -25.69 -47.72 -10.39
CA GLU A 2 -25.02 -46.41 -10.32
C GLU A 2 -25.75 -45.54 -9.29
N LYS A 3 -25.01 -45.03 -8.30
CA LYS A 3 -25.53 -44.05 -7.34
C LYS A 3 -25.17 -42.66 -7.82
N THR A 4 -26.17 -41.82 -8.03
CA THR A 4 -26.02 -40.39 -8.30
C THR A 4 -25.26 -39.74 -7.13
N LYS A 5 -24.11 -39.10 -7.41
CA LYS A 5 -23.39 -38.31 -6.41
C LYS A 5 -24.25 -37.12 -5.96
N LEU A 6 -24.24 -36.82 -4.67
CA LEU A 6 -24.82 -35.59 -4.11
C LEU A 6 -24.11 -34.39 -4.76
N TYR A 7 -24.87 -33.40 -5.23
CA TYR A 7 -24.30 -32.16 -5.80
C TYR A 7 -23.34 -31.51 -4.80
N GLU A 8 -22.07 -31.34 -5.18
CA GLU A 8 -21.16 -30.42 -4.52
C GLU A 8 -21.69 -29.00 -4.76
N ARG A 9 -22.15 -28.34 -3.69
CA ARG A 9 -22.52 -26.93 -3.77
C ARG A 9 -21.28 -26.16 -4.22
N LEU A 10 -21.41 -25.41 -5.32
CA LEU A 10 -20.40 -24.39 -5.66
C LEU A 10 -20.17 -23.50 -4.42
N PRO A 11 -18.92 -23.11 -4.13
CA PRO A 11 -18.63 -22.23 -3.01
C PRO A 11 -19.51 -20.99 -3.07
N SER A 12 -20.01 -20.54 -1.92
CA SER A 12 -20.90 -19.38 -1.85
C SER A 12 -20.19 -18.14 -2.39
N TYR A 13 -20.75 -17.52 -3.44
CA TYR A 13 -20.26 -16.25 -3.99
C TYR A 13 -20.38 -15.06 -3.01
N SER A 14 -20.99 -15.26 -1.84
CA SER A 14 -21.05 -14.26 -0.78
C SER A 14 -19.64 -13.98 -0.24
N GLY A 15 -19.09 -12.81 -0.57
CA GLY A 15 -17.82 -12.33 -0.04
C GLY A 15 -16.64 -12.36 -1.01
N VAL A 16 -16.83 -12.85 -2.25
CA VAL A 16 -15.80 -12.73 -3.29
C VAL A 16 -16.05 -11.43 -4.05
N THR A 17 -15.32 -10.36 -3.68
CA THR A 17 -15.25 -9.16 -4.51
C THR A 17 -14.68 -9.56 -5.87
N PHE A 18 -15.45 -9.37 -6.94
CA PHE A 18 -14.93 -9.53 -8.29
C PHE A 18 -13.80 -8.52 -8.49
N GLN A 19 -12.56 -8.98 -8.33
CA GLN A 19 -11.36 -8.17 -8.52
C GLN A 19 -11.15 -7.78 -9.99
N GLY A 20 -11.89 -8.38 -10.93
CA GLY A 20 -11.63 -8.30 -12.36
C GLY A 20 -10.69 -9.43 -12.80
N PHE A 21 -10.57 -9.62 -14.11
CA PHE A 21 -9.50 -10.44 -14.68
C PHE A 21 -8.37 -9.51 -15.11
N GLU A 22 -7.10 -9.92 -14.98
CA GLU A 22 -5.96 -9.11 -15.44
C GLU A 22 -6.12 -8.68 -16.91
N ASP A 23 -6.77 -9.52 -17.72
CA ASP A 23 -6.99 -9.31 -19.16
C ASP A 23 -8.32 -8.60 -19.50
N ILE A 24 -9.17 -8.29 -18.52
CA ILE A 24 -10.48 -7.66 -18.75
C ILE A 24 -10.52 -6.29 -18.09
N ILE A 25 -10.34 -5.25 -18.90
CA ILE A 25 -10.49 -3.85 -18.51
C ILE A 25 -11.93 -3.43 -18.80
N LEU A 26 -12.67 -3.04 -17.76
CA LEU A 26 -13.99 -2.44 -17.90
C LEU A 26 -13.85 -1.02 -18.48
N GLU A 27 -14.54 -0.73 -19.59
CA GLU A 27 -14.50 0.62 -20.20
C GLU A 27 -14.88 1.74 -19.23
N SER A 28 -15.80 1.48 -18.30
CA SER A 28 -16.19 2.45 -17.26
C SER A 28 -15.04 2.83 -16.32
N ARG A 29 -14.04 1.95 -16.16
CA ARG A 29 -12.86 2.15 -15.31
C ARG A 29 -11.68 2.75 -16.07
N GLU A 30 -11.76 2.87 -17.39
CA GLU A 30 -10.66 3.33 -18.23
C GLU A 30 -10.23 4.77 -17.90
N LYS A 31 -11.20 5.65 -17.62
CA LYS A 31 -10.90 7.03 -17.18
C LYS A 31 -10.12 7.07 -15.87
N VAL A 32 -10.40 6.17 -14.95
CA VAL A 32 -9.69 6.08 -13.66
C VAL A 32 -8.31 5.49 -13.87
N ARG A 33 -8.20 4.42 -14.68
CA ARG A 33 -6.92 3.82 -15.08
C ARG A 33 -5.99 4.85 -15.69
N MET A 34 -6.44 5.61 -16.68
CA MET A 34 -5.64 6.66 -17.31
C MET A 34 -5.17 7.72 -16.31
N LYS A 35 -6.06 8.19 -15.42
CA LYS A 35 -5.68 9.16 -14.37
C LYS A 35 -4.62 8.61 -13.43
N LEU A 36 -4.74 7.36 -13.02
CA LEU A 36 -3.76 6.68 -12.17
C LEU A 36 -2.43 6.52 -12.89
N GLU A 37 -2.45 6.13 -14.16
CA GLU A 37 -1.24 5.98 -14.97
C GLU A 37 -0.52 7.32 -15.18
N THR A 38 -1.24 8.38 -15.53
CA THR A 38 -0.67 9.73 -15.63
C THR A 38 -0.07 10.18 -14.30
N PHE A 39 -0.75 9.91 -13.18
CA PHE A 39 -0.25 10.26 -11.86
C PHE A 39 1.03 9.47 -11.50
N ILE A 40 1.06 8.16 -11.75
CA ILE A 40 2.22 7.31 -11.52
C ILE A 40 3.40 7.78 -12.39
N GLU A 41 3.16 8.04 -13.67
CA GLU A 41 4.19 8.53 -14.59
C GLU A 41 4.79 9.85 -14.14
N TYR A 42 3.95 10.81 -13.73
CA TYR A 42 4.41 12.08 -13.16
C TYR A 42 5.26 11.85 -11.90
N CYS A 43 4.84 10.94 -11.01
CA CYS A 43 5.59 10.61 -9.80
C CYS A 43 6.96 9.98 -10.09
N GLU A 44 7.08 9.22 -11.16
CA GLU A 44 8.32 8.55 -11.55
C GLU A 44 9.31 9.51 -12.24
N LYS A 45 8.82 10.43 -13.06
CA LYS A 45 9.67 11.28 -13.92
C LYS A 45 9.93 12.66 -13.36
N ASP A 46 8.90 13.31 -12.83
CA ASP A 46 8.89 14.77 -12.65
C ASP A 46 8.76 15.21 -11.18
N ALA A 47 8.13 14.38 -10.33
CA ALA A 47 7.88 14.74 -8.94
C ALA A 47 9.19 14.95 -8.15
N LYS A 48 9.29 16.10 -7.49
CA LYS A 48 10.42 16.48 -6.61
C LYS A 48 10.07 16.41 -5.13
N ARG A 49 8.81 16.13 -4.80
CA ARG A 49 8.26 16.09 -3.45
C ARG A 49 7.27 14.93 -3.33
N PRO A 50 6.95 14.47 -2.11
CA PRO A 50 5.89 13.49 -1.92
C PRO A 50 4.57 13.98 -2.54
N MET A 51 3.93 13.10 -3.29
CA MET A 51 2.66 13.37 -3.97
C MET A 51 1.56 12.53 -3.36
N VAL A 52 0.34 13.07 -3.34
CA VAL A 52 -0.85 12.39 -2.83
C VAL A 52 -1.95 12.48 -3.88
N ALA A 53 -2.64 11.37 -4.09
CA ALA A 53 -3.86 11.29 -4.89
C ALA A 53 -4.93 10.56 -4.09
N ALA A 54 -6.17 11.05 -4.18
CA ALA A 54 -7.34 10.41 -3.57
C ALA A 54 -8.12 9.65 -4.65
N ILE A 55 -8.45 8.39 -4.39
CA ILE A 55 -9.39 7.61 -5.20
C ILE A 55 -10.74 7.65 -4.48
N ILE A 56 -11.66 8.45 -5.01
CA ILE A 56 -13.01 8.61 -4.47
C ILE A 56 -13.95 7.78 -5.33
N GLY A 57 -14.74 6.93 -4.68
CA GLY A 57 -15.73 6.08 -5.32
C GLY A 57 -16.61 5.40 -4.28
N GLU A 58 -17.76 4.91 -4.72
CA GLU A 58 -18.72 4.20 -3.87
C GLU A 58 -18.16 2.88 -3.34
N TRP A 59 -18.86 2.31 -2.37
CA TRP A 59 -18.56 0.98 -1.85
C TRP A 59 -18.69 -0.09 -2.94
N GLY A 60 -17.69 -0.96 -3.06
CA GLY A 60 -17.66 -2.01 -4.09
C GLY A 60 -17.20 -1.57 -5.48
N GLU A 61 -16.83 -0.30 -5.70
CA GLU A 61 -16.35 0.17 -7.02
C GLU A 61 -14.94 -0.31 -7.41
N GLY A 62 -14.25 -1.00 -6.51
CA GLY A 62 -12.93 -1.56 -6.76
C GLY A 62 -11.77 -0.61 -6.45
N LYS A 63 -11.89 0.23 -5.41
CA LYS A 63 -10.80 1.09 -4.94
C LYS A 63 -9.55 0.29 -4.59
N THR A 64 -9.70 -0.76 -3.79
CA THR A 64 -8.62 -1.72 -3.46
C THR A 64 -8.09 -2.43 -4.70
N ALA A 65 -8.99 -2.83 -5.62
CA ALA A 65 -8.60 -3.48 -6.87
C ALA A 65 -7.73 -2.58 -7.76
N ALA A 66 -7.86 -1.26 -7.65
CA ALA A 66 -6.99 -0.33 -8.38
C ALA A 66 -5.51 -0.47 -7.97
N PHE A 67 -5.24 -0.79 -6.71
CA PHE A 67 -3.89 -1.08 -6.25
C PHE A 67 -3.33 -2.35 -6.91
N GLU A 68 -4.10 -3.44 -6.85
CA GLU A 68 -3.70 -4.77 -7.32
C GLU A 68 -3.53 -4.81 -8.84
N LEU A 69 -4.43 -4.19 -9.59
CA LEU A 69 -4.46 -4.26 -11.05
C LEU A 69 -3.58 -3.20 -11.73
N TYR A 70 -3.42 -2.02 -11.14
CA TYR A 70 -2.76 -0.90 -11.82
C TYR A 70 -1.49 -0.44 -11.10
N ILE A 71 -1.57 -0.14 -9.81
CA ILE A 71 -0.45 0.50 -9.09
C ILE A 71 0.71 -0.49 -8.88
N ALA A 72 0.43 -1.65 -8.29
CA ALA A 72 1.47 -2.63 -7.96
C ALA A 72 2.16 -3.22 -9.22
N PRO A 73 1.42 -3.64 -10.27
CA PRO A 73 2.05 -4.13 -11.50
C PRO A 73 2.90 -3.05 -12.19
N ARG A 74 2.41 -1.81 -12.26
CA ARG A 74 3.14 -0.70 -12.89
C ARG A 74 4.40 -0.32 -12.12
N ALA A 75 4.34 -0.30 -10.80
CA ALA A 75 5.51 -0.06 -9.96
C ALA A 75 6.56 -1.16 -10.13
N LYS A 76 6.14 -2.44 -10.07
CA LYS A 76 7.02 -3.59 -10.26
C LYS A 76 7.71 -3.56 -11.64
N LYS A 77 6.97 -3.25 -12.71
CA LYS A 77 7.50 -3.16 -14.08
C LYS A 77 8.61 -2.11 -14.22
N SER A 78 8.53 -1.02 -13.46
CA SER A 78 9.53 0.05 -13.45
C SER A 78 10.62 -0.11 -12.39
N GLY A 79 10.67 -1.25 -11.69
CA GLY A 79 11.63 -1.49 -10.61
C GLY A 79 11.39 -0.63 -9.37
N ASN A 80 10.19 -0.06 -9.24
CA ASN A 80 9.69 0.71 -8.11
C ASN A 80 9.01 -0.22 -7.09
N SER A 81 8.62 0.33 -5.95
CA SER A 81 7.96 -0.42 -4.87
C SER A 81 6.55 0.11 -4.63
N ALA A 82 5.62 -0.80 -4.37
CA ALA A 82 4.25 -0.48 -4.06
C ALA A 82 3.80 -1.28 -2.82
N PHE A 83 3.19 -0.59 -1.87
CA PHE A 83 2.68 -1.15 -0.63
C PHE A 83 1.23 -0.76 -0.46
N ILE A 84 0.43 -1.65 0.12
CA ILE A 84 -0.93 -1.35 0.56
C ILE A 84 -1.00 -1.49 2.07
N ILE A 85 -1.46 -0.47 2.76
CA ILE A 85 -1.78 -0.49 4.19
C ILE A 85 -3.23 -0.07 4.39
N VAL A 86 -3.78 -0.31 5.57
CA VAL A 86 -5.15 0.10 5.92
C VAL A 86 -5.09 1.26 6.90
N ALA A 87 -6.05 2.18 6.82
CA ALA A 87 -6.07 3.39 7.63
C ALA A 87 -6.12 3.07 9.14
N SER A 88 -6.83 2.01 9.53
CA SER A 88 -6.89 1.53 10.92
C SER A 88 -5.52 1.16 11.50
N SER A 89 -4.60 0.64 10.68
CA SER A 89 -3.23 0.36 11.13
C SER A 89 -2.48 1.63 11.52
N LEU A 90 -2.72 2.75 10.84
CA LEU A 90 -2.11 4.03 11.21
C LEU A 90 -2.62 4.48 12.59
N SER A 91 -3.92 4.38 12.84
CA SER A 91 -4.50 4.69 14.15
C SER A 91 -3.87 3.84 15.25
N ASN A 92 -3.74 2.53 15.02
CA ASN A 92 -3.10 1.60 15.97
C ASN A 92 -1.64 2.00 16.28
N VAL A 93 -0.90 2.49 15.28
CA VAL A 93 0.47 2.98 15.49
C VAL A 93 0.49 4.21 16.40
N TYR A 94 -0.45 5.13 16.25
CA TYR A 94 -0.54 6.31 17.13
C TYR A 94 -1.02 5.97 18.54
N GLU A 95 -1.89 4.97 18.69
CA GLU A 95 -2.44 4.52 19.97
C GLU A 95 -1.46 3.60 20.74
N SER A 96 -0.55 2.93 20.04
CA SER A 96 0.47 2.07 20.65
C SER A 96 1.36 2.84 21.62
N GLU A 97 1.41 2.42 22.89
CA GLU A 97 2.32 2.99 23.90
C GLU A 97 3.79 2.88 23.48
N LEU A 98 4.15 1.81 22.77
CA LEU A 98 5.52 1.62 22.30
C LEU A 98 5.86 2.68 21.26
N TYR A 99 5.06 2.79 20.19
CA TYR A 99 5.37 3.66 19.06
C TYR A 99 5.15 5.13 19.37
N SER A 100 4.11 5.47 20.14
CA SER A 100 3.82 6.86 20.55
C SER A 100 5.01 7.52 21.24
N ARG A 101 5.74 6.81 22.10
CA ARG A 101 6.97 7.31 22.75
C ARG A 101 8.06 7.68 21.76
N PHE A 102 8.23 6.91 20.67
CA PHE A 102 9.20 7.23 19.62
C PHE A 102 8.71 8.38 18.74
N LEU A 103 7.43 8.37 18.35
CA LEU A 103 6.83 9.41 17.52
C LEU A 103 6.88 10.79 18.20
N GLN A 104 6.75 10.84 19.53
CA GLN A 104 6.83 12.08 20.31
C GLN A 104 8.25 12.68 20.41
N LYS A 105 9.30 11.96 19.98
CA LYS A 105 10.69 12.49 19.97
C LYS A 105 10.93 13.57 18.91
N THR A 106 9.95 13.82 18.03
CA THR A 106 10.03 14.88 17.02
C THR A 106 8.77 15.74 17.03
N ASN A 107 8.96 17.03 16.80
CA ASN A 107 7.84 17.96 16.58
C ASN A 107 7.31 17.89 15.14
N SER A 108 8.06 17.29 14.21
CA SER A 108 7.67 17.20 12.80
C SER A 108 6.50 16.22 12.62
N SER A 109 5.33 16.75 12.26
CA SER A 109 4.16 15.95 11.89
C SER A 109 4.41 15.10 10.63
N ALA A 110 5.14 15.66 9.66
CA ALA A 110 5.51 14.95 8.43
C ALA A 110 6.39 13.73 8.72
N LEU A 111 7.37 13.86 9.62
CA LEU A 111 8.24 12.75 9.99
C LEU A 111 7.47 11.70 10.79
N ARG A 112 6.58 12.13 11.71
CA ARG A 112 5.68 11.22 12.43
C ARG A 112 4.82 10.38 11.49
N LEU A 113 4.17 11.03 10.52
CA LEU A 113 3.33 10.36 9.53
C LEU A 113 4.14 9.36 8.69
N LEU A 114 5.31 9.77 8.20
CA LEU A 114 6.18 8.89 7.40
C LEU A 114 6.61 7.66 8.20
N VAL A 115 7.06 7.84 9.44
CA VAL A 115 7.44 6.72 10.32
C VAL A 115 6.25 5.81 10.59
N ALA A 116 5.06 6.36 10.85
CA ALA A 116 3.86 5.56 11.07
C ALA A 116 3.52 4.71 9.85
N ILE A 117 3.60 5.28 8.64
CA ILE A 117 3.43 4.54 7.39
C ILE A 117 4.46 3.40 7.28
N LEU A 118 5.74 3.66 7.55
CA LEU A 118 6.78 2.64 7.48
C LEU A 118 6.58 1.52 8.49
N LEU A 119 6.11 1.83 9.70
CA LEU A 119 5.76 0.82 10.72
C LEU A 119 4.58 -0.05 10.27
N CYS A 120 3.52 0.55 9.68
CA CYS A 120 2.41 -0.22 9.11
C CYS A 120 2.88 -1.14 7.99
N VAL A 121 3.77 -0.66 7.12
CA VAL A 121 4.37 -1.49 6.07
C VAL A 121 5.20 -2.62 6.69
N GLN A 122 6.05 -2.34 7.67
CA GLN A 122 6.83 -3.37 8.38
C GLN A 122 5.94 -4.45 8.99
N GLU A 123 4.87 -4.05 9.66
CA GLU A 123 3.95 -4.98 10.33
C GLU A 123 3.22 -5.88 9.34
N LYS A 124 2.78 -5.33 8.21
CA LYS A 124 2.08 -6.09 7.16
C LYS A 124 3.03 -6.95 6.32
N TYR A 125 4.24 -6.47 6.05
CA TYR A 125 5.22 -7.11 5.16
C TYR A 125 6.41 -7.69 5.94
N LYS A 126 6.14 -8.55 6.93
CA LYS A 126 7.14 -9.13 7.85
C LYS A 126 8.31 -9.88 7.19
N ALA A 127 8.15 -10.31 5.93
CA ALA A 127 9.22 -10.95 5.16
C ALA A 127 10.33 -9.96 4.73
N MET A 128 10.09 -8.65 4.81
CA MET A 128 11.09 -7.63 4.51
C MET A 128 11.97 -7.36 5.74
N SER A 129 13.28 -7.19 5.50
CA SER A 129 14.26 -6.87 6.54
C SER A 129 14.19 -5.40 6.96
N PHE A 130 13.11 -5.03 7.67
CA PHE A 130 13.02 -3.71 8.29
C PHE A 130 13.83 -3.65 9.58
N PRO A 131 14.65 -2.60 9.79
CA PRO A 131 15.29 -2.40 11.07
C PRO A 131 14.24 -2.08 12.15
N SER A 132 14.53 -2.41 13.41
CA SER A 132 13.63 -2.07 14.52
C SER A 132 13.77 -0.60 14.89
N ILE A 133 12.64 0.11 15.05
CA ILE A 133 12.62 1.51 15.51
C ILE A 133 13.32 1.71 16.86
N THR A 134 13.36 0.67 17.69
CA THR A 134 14.05 0.70 19.00
C THR A 134 15.55 0.88 18.89
N ASN A 135 16.14 0.61 17.73
CA ASN A 135 17.59 0.67 17.51
C ASN A 135 18.10 2.08 17.19
N PHE A 136 17.20 3.08 17.13
CA PHE A 136 17.54 4.44 16.70
C PHE A 136 17.22 5.46 17.78
N SER A 137 18.14 6.43 17.92
CA SER A 137 17.97 7.58 18.80
C SER A 137 17.01 8.61 18.19
N THR A 138 17.11 8.84 16.87
CA THR A 138 16.26 9.76 16.11
C THR A 138 15.39 9.05 15.09
N LEU A 139 14.22 9.63 14.79
CA LEU A 139 13.33 9.14 13.76
C LEU A 139 13.89 9.34 12.34
N SER A 140 14.71 10.37 12.13
CA SER A 140 15.36 10.60 10.83
C SER A 140 16.32 9.46 10.50
N ASP A 141 17.13 9.03 11.47
CA ASP A 141 18.07 7.92 11.27
C ASP A 141 17.34 6.60 10.99
N TYR A 142 16.23 6.37 11.70
CA TYR A 142 15.35 5.23 11.43
C TYR A 142 14.84 5.26 9.99
N VAL A 143 14.26 6.38 9.53
CA VAL A 143 13.77 6.52 8.15
C VAL A 143 14.90 6.27 7.15
N SER A 144 16.06 6.90 7.32
CA SER A 144 17.20 6.70 6.41
C SER A 144 17.65 5.24 6.36
N SER A 145 17.69 4.54 7.51
CA SER A 145 18.06 3.13 7.56
C SER A 145 17.02 2.22 6.90
N VAL A 146 15.72 2.47 7.10
CA VAL A 146 14.64 1.76 6.43
C VAL A 146 14.73 1.97 4.92
N MET A 147 14.90 3.21 4.48
CA MET A 147 14.99 3.55 3.06
C MET A 147 16.20 2.85 2.41
N GLN A 148 17.35 2.84 3.08
CA GLN A 148 18.54 2.13 2.61
C GLN A 148 18.33 0.62 2.55
N SER A 149 17.71 0.01 3.56
CA SER A 149 17.48 -1.44 3.62
C SER A 149 16.57 -1.94 2.51
N ILE A 150 15.52 -1.17 2.19
CA ILE A 150 14.47 -1.62 1.24
C ILE A 150 14.79 -1.17 -0.19
N PHE A 151 15.27 0.07 -0.35
CA PHE A 151 15.42 0.69 -1.67
C PHE A 151 16.86 0.70 -2.15
N GLY A 152 17.85 0.53 -1.25
CA GLY A 152 19.27 0.60 -1.57
C GLY A 152 19.67 1.95 -2.17
N ASP A 153 20.76 1.97 -2.93
CA ASP A 153 21.30 3.20 -3.53
C ASP A 153 20.60 3.62 -4.83
N LYS A 154 19.64 2.83 -5.31
CA LYS A 154 18.93 3.13 -6.56
C LYS A 154 17.81 4.13 -6.29
N ARG A 155 17.74 5.19 -7.08
CA ARG A 155 16.59 6.09 -7.10
C ARG A 155 15.34 5.29 -7.51
N ARG A 156 14.44 5.08 -6.55
CA ARG A 156 13.17 4.38 -6.72
C ARG A 156 12.03 5.23 -6.19
N THR A 157 10.89 5.14 -6.84
CA THR A 157 9.64 5.71 -6.34
C THR A 157 8.94 4.67 -5.47
N VAL A 158 8.41 5.13 -4.33
CA VAL A 158 7.66 4.29 -3.39
C VAL A 158 6.21 4.74 -3.42
N PHE A 159 5.33 3.82 -3.79
CA PHE A 159 3.89 4.04 -3.75
C PHE A 159 3.34 3.38 -2.48
N VAL A 160 2.61 4.16 -1.69
CA VAL A 160 1.87 3.63 -0.54
C VAL A 160 0.40 3.92 -0.78
N PHE A 161 -0.38 2.86 -0.95
CA PHE A 161 -1.83 2.91 -1.00
C PHE A 161 -2.38 2.74 0.41
N ILE A 162 -3.18 3.70 0.86
CA ILE A 162 -3.86 3.65 2.15
C ILE A 162 -5.31 3.36 1.85
N ASP A 163 -5.74 2.13 2.14
CA ASP A 163 -7.14 1.74 2.04
C ASP A 163 -7.92 2.20 3.27
N GLU A 164 -9.20 2.47 3.10
CA GLU A 164 -10.10 2.90 4.18
C GLU A 164 -10.43 1.75 5.14
N PHE A 165 -10.48 0.51 4.62
CA PHE A 165 -10.96 -0.69 5.31
C PHE A 165 -9.84 -1.58 5.83
#